data_AF-A0A838QKR1-F1
#
_entry.id   AF-A0A838QKR1-F1
#
_cell.length_a   1.000
_cell.length_b   1.000
_cell.length_c   1.000
_cell.angle_alpha   90.00
_cell.angle_beta   90.00
_cell.angle_gamma   90.00
#
_symmetry.space_group_name_H-M   'P 1'
#
loop_
_entity.id
_entity.type
_entity.pdbx_description
1 polymer ?
#
loop_
_entity_poly.entity_id
_entity_poly.type
_entity_poly.pdbx_seq_one_letter_code
_entity_poly.pdbx_strand_id
1 'polypeptide(L)' 'MQVFIPTDVAEHATNKYLGVLVAAKFARVLNEFPRDRSASGEKKLTTRALEDLIDGEIGYRVIPRRRTE' A
#
# COMPACT_ATOMS: atom_id res chain seq x y z
N MET A 1 9.03 -10.37 -11.77
CA MET A 1 8.02 -9.29 -11.72
C MET A 1 6.72 -9.94 -11.30
N GLN A 2 6.13 -9.54 -10.18
CA GLN A 2 4.85 -10.11 -9.69
C GLN A 2 3.69 -9.28 -10.23
N VAL A 3 2.57 -9.94 -10.56
CA VAL A 3 1.37 -9.32 -11.12
C VAL A 3 0.22 -9.50 -10.13
N PHE A 4 -0.55 -8.43 -9.89
CA PHE A 4 -1.70 -8.44 -8.99
C PHE A 4 -2.97 -8.18 -9.79
N ILE A 5 -4.04 -8.91 -9.48
CA ILE A 5 -5.30 -8.82 -10.21
C ILE A 5 -6.14 -7.68 -9.61
N PRO A 6 -6.81 -6.84 -10.42
CA PRO A 6 -7.60 -5.72 -9.91
C PRO A 6 -8.73 -6.11 -8.95
N THR A 7 -9.23 -7.34 -9.04
CA THR A 7 -10.27 -7.87 -8.15
C THR A 7 -9.74 -8.07 -6.74
N ASP A 8 -8.54 -8.63 -6.60
CA ASP A 8 -7.90 -8.94 -5.32
C ASP A 8 -7.59 -7.63 -4.57
N VAL A 9 -7.11 -6.61 -5.30
CA VAL A 9 -6.86 -5.27 -4.73
C VAL A 9 -8.15 -4.61 -4.23
N ALA A 10 -9.30 -4.94 -4.82
CA ALA A 10 -10.59 -4.41 -4.44
C ALA A 10 -11.30 -5.24 -3.36
N GLU A 11 -10.74 -6.37 -2.92
CA GLU A 11 -11.35 -7.20 -1.88
C GLU A 11 -11.32 -6.51 -0.51
N HIS A 12 -10.16 -5.94 -0.16
CA HIS A 12 -9.96 -5.21 1.10
C HIS A 12 -10.03 -3.68 0.94
N ALA A 13 -10.46 -3.20 -0.23
CA ALA A 13 -10.63 -1.78 -0.50
C ALA A 13 -11.98 -1.48 -1.14
N THR A 14 -12.51 -0.25 -0.98
CA THR A 14 -13.81 0.10 -1.61
C THR A 14 -13.79 -0.02 -3.14
N ASN A 15 -12.62 0.19 -3.76
CA ASN A 15 -12.37 -0.06 -5.18
C ASN A 15 -10.87 -0.18 -5.44
N LYS A 16 -10.51 -0.72 -6.60
CA LYS A 16 -9.11 -0.91 -7.01
C LYS A 16 -8.27 0.37 -7.02
N TYR A 17 -8.87 1.52 -7.35
CA TYR A 17 -8.14 2.79 -7.43
C TYR A 17 -7.76 3.28 -6.03
N LEU A 18 -8.70 3.23 -5.09
CA LEU A 18 -8.45 3.55 -3.70
C LEU A 18 -7.44 2.58 -3.08
N GLY A 19 -7.55 1.28 -3.35
CA GLY A 19 -6.58 0.29 -2.90
C GLY A 19 -5.16 0.63 -3.35
N VAL A 20 -4.96 0.95 -4.62
CA VAL A 20 -3.65 1.38 -5.14
C VAL A 20 -3.14 2.65 -4.44
N LEU A 21 -3.99 3.64 -4.19
CA LEU A 21 -3.60 4.85 -3.47
C LEU A 21 -3.19 4.57 -2.02
N VAL A 22 -3.92 3.68 -1.33
CA VAL A 22 -3.62 3.27 0.04
C VAL A 22 -2.26 2.56 0.10
N ALA A 23 -2.05 1.53 -0.74
CA ALA A 23 -0.80 0.79 -0.81
C ALA A 23 0.38 1.71 -1.18
N ALA A 24 0.21 2.61 -2.14
CA ALA A 24 1.25 3.56 -2.53
C ALA A 24 1.61 4.54 -1.39
N LYS A 25 0.61 5.02 -0.65
CA LYS A 25 0.83 5.89 0.51
C LYS A 25 1.54 5.13 1.64
N PHE A 26 1.12 3.90 1.91
CA PHE A 26 1.75 3.04 2.91
C PHE A 26 3.22 2.74 2.57
N ALA A 27 3.50 2.40 1.30
CA ALA A 27 4.87 2.20 0.83
C ALA A 27 5.76 3.45 1.01
N ARG A 28 5.23 4.66 0.82
CA ARG A 28 5.96 5.92 1.09
C ARG A 28 6.29 6.06 2.58
N VAL A 29 5.33 5.79 3.46
CA VAL A 29 5.55 5.81 4.91
C VAL A 29 6.61 4.78 5.32
N LEU A 30 6.55 3.56 4.80
CA LEU A 30 7.57 2.54 5.06
C LEU A 30 8.97 2.97 4.59
N ASN A 31 9.05 3.75 3.50
CA ASN A 31 10.31 4.23 2.95
C ASN A 31 10.94 5.36 3.79
N GLU A 32 10.19 6.00 4.69
CA GLU A 32 10.72 7.03 5.59
C GLU A 32 11.52 6.43 6.75
N PHE A 33 11.31 5.14 7.07
CA PHE A 33 12.07 4.46 8.11
C PHE A 33 13.47 4.06 7.61
N PRO A 34 14.50 4.14 8.46
CA PRO A 34 15.81 3.58 8.14
C PRO A 34 15.69 2.08 7.86
N ARG A 35 16.19 1.65 6.70
CA ARG A 35 16.16 0.23 6.30
C ARG A 35 17.57 -0.18 5.92
N ASP A 36 17.94 -1.39 6.33
CA ASP A 36 19.20 -1.98 5.93
C ASP A 36 19.12 -2.41 4.46
N ARG A 37 19.70 -1.58 3.59
CA ARG A 37 19.75 -1.85 2.14
C ARG A 37 20.73 -2.96 1.76
N SER A 38 21.49 -3.45 2.73
CA SER A 38 22.49 -4.52 2.56
C SER A 38 21.83 -5.91 2.61
N ALA A 39 20.60 -6.00 3.10
CA ALA A 39 19.83 -7.24 3.15
C ALA A 39 19.43 -7.68 1.73
N SER A 40 20.14 -8.66 1.18
CA SER A 40 19.82 -9.25 -0.11
C SER A 40 18.49 -10.01 -0.01
N GLY A 41 17.59 -9.78 -0.97
CA GLY A 41 16.30 -10.48 -1.06
C GLY A 41 15.08 -9.71 -0.54
N GLU A 42 15.24 -8.47 -0.06
CA GLU A 42 14.07 -7.68 0.34
C GLU A 42 13.20 -7.31 -0.87
N LYS A 43 11.90 -7.61 -0.80
CA LYS A 43 10.93 -7.19 -1.82
C LYS A 43 10.86 -5.66 -1.90
N LYS A 44 10.63 -5.13 -3.10
CA LYS A 44 10.35 -3.69 -3.28
C LYS A 44 9.16 -3.30 -2.40
N LEU A 45 9.26 -2.15 -1.73
CA LEU A 45 8.23 -1.64 -0.81
C LEU A 45 6.84 -1.57 -1.42
N THR A 46 6.75 -1.20 -2.69
CA THR A 46 5.48 -1.13 -3.41
C THR A 46 4.86 -2.49 -3.66
N THR A 47 5.68 -3.53 -3.83
CA THR A 47 5.20 -4.92 -3.98
C THR A 47 4.70 -5.43 -2.63
N ARG A 48 5.51 -5.26 -1.58
CA ARG A 48 5.12 -5.64 -0.21
C ARG A 48 3.84 -4.92 0.25
N ALA A 49 3.76 -3.60 0.05
CA ALA A 49 2.58 -2.84 0.47
C ALA A 49 1.30 -3.24 -0.28
N LEU A 50 1.42 -3.77 -1.50
CA LEU A 50 0.26 -4.26 -2.25
C LEU A 50 -0.13 -5.68 -1.81
N GLU A 51 0.86 -6.52 -1.46
CA GLU A 51 0.62 -7.82 -0.80
C GLU A 51 -0.08 -7.62 0.55
N ASP A 52 0.49 -6.78 1.43
CA ASP A 52 -0.08 -6.48 2.74
C ASP A 52 -1.52 -5.91 2.64
N LEU A 53 -1.87 -5.21 1.55
CA LEU A 53 -3.25 -4.77 1.30
C LEU A 53 -4.17 -5.95 0.91
N ILE A 54 -3.69 -6.84 0.03
CA ILE A 54 -4.44 -8.00 -0.45
C ILE A 54 -4.60 -9.06 0.64
N ASP A 55 -3.64 -9.17 1.56
CA ASP A 55 -3.73 -10.07 2.71
C ASP A 55 -4.62 -9.48 3.82
N GLY A 56 -5.09 -8.24 3.68
CA GLY A 56 -5.96 -7.56 4.65
C GLY A 56 -5.23 -7.00 5.88
N GLU A 57 -3.88 -6.96 5.85
CA GLU A 57 -3.03 -6.48 6.94
C GLU A 57 -3.01 -4.95 7.06
N ILE A 58 -3.46 -4.23 6.01
CA ILE A 58 -3.54 -2.76 6.00
C ILE A 58 -4.96 -2.27 6.33
N GLY A 59 -5.14 -1.78 7.55
CA GLY A 59 -6.29 -0.97 7.92
C GLY A 59 -6.13 0.49 7.48
N TYR A 60 -7.15 1.06 6.83
CA TYR A 60 -7.14 2.48 6.45
C TYR A 60 -8.48 3.17 6.74
N ARG A 61 -8.43 4.50 6.85
CA ARG A 61 -9.60 5.37 6.95
C ARG A 61 -9.43 6.54 6.00
N VAL A 62 -10.42 6.78 5.14
CA VAL A 62 -10.44 7.96 4.27
C VAL A 62 -10.87 9.16 5.10
N ILE A 63 -9.98 10.14 5.24
CA ILE A 63 -10.26 11.39 5.93
C ILE A 63 -10.50 12.47 4.86
N PRO A 64 -11.69 13.08 4.81
CA PRO A 64 -11.94 14.17 3.87
C PRO A 64 -11.04 15.36 4.19
N ARG A 65 -10.55 16.05 3.15
CA ARG A 65 -9.77 17.26 3.32
C ARG A 65 -10.64 18.33 3.98
N ARG A 66 -10.18 18.91 5.09
CA ARG A 66 -10.83 20.07 5.70
C ARG A 66 -10.77 21.23 4.71
N ARG A 67 -11.92 21.84 4.39
CA ARG A 67 -11.95 23.12 3.68
C ARG A 67 -11.53 24.18 4.69
N THR A 68 -10.45 24.90 4.37
CA THR A 68 -10.14 26.17 5.04
C THR A 68 -11.14 27.19 4.50
N GLU A 69 -11.90 27.85 5.37
CA GLU A 69 -12.67 29.04 5.01
C GLU A 69 -11.74 30.20 4.64
#